data_AF-A0A925LF39-F1
#
_entry.id   AF-A0A925LF39-F1
#
_cell.length_a   1.000
_cell.length_b   1.000
_cell.length_c   1.000
_cell.angle_alpha   90.00
_cell.angle_beta   90.00
_cell.angle_gamma   90.00
#
_symmetry.space_group_name_H-M   'P 1'
#
loop_
_entity.id
_entity.type
_entity.pdbx_description
1 polymer ?
#
loop_
_entity_poly.entity_id
_entity_poly.type
_entity_poly.pdbx_seq_one_letter_code
_entity_poly.pdbx_strand_id
1 'polypeptide(L)'
;MSIDLWITAITPGIALALMIYFYDRFDREPFMLILKLFLFGIFVSIPVLFVEMLLSLGNIFPGMLGIAYTAFIVAGLTEEFFKRWVVLRIGFKHSAFNEKLDGIVYAVMTSLGFATLENVMYVVFSNSDTPYI
;
A
#
# COMPACT_ATOMS: atom_id res chain seq x y z
N MET A 1 11.15 -21.03 9.59
CA MET A 1 10.64 -19.85 8.87
C MET A 1 11.77 -18.84 8.79
N SER A 2 12.34 -18.68 7.60
CA SER A 2 13.60 -17.96 7.39
C SER A 2 13.41 -16.47 7.64
N ILE A 3 14.21 -15.88 8.54
CA ILE A 3 14.19 -14.44 8.84
C ILE A 3 14.42 -13.59 7.58
N ASP A 4 15.11 -14.16 6.60
CA ASP A 4 15.43 -13.56 5.31
C ASP A 4 14.19 -13.19 4.49
N LEU A 5 13.10 -13.95 4.61
CA LEU A 5 11.84 -13.65 3.91
C LEU A 5 11.19 -12.38 4.46
N TRP A 6 11.20 -12.21 5.79
CA TRP A 6 10.69 -11.01 6.44
C TRP A 6 11.51 -9.78 6.07
N ILE A 7 12.83 -9.92 6.06
CA ILE A 7 13.74 -8.84 5.67
C ILE A 7 13.46 -8.44 4.22
N THR A 8 13.38 -9.41 3.30
CA THR A 8 13.11 -9.16 1.88
C THR A 8 11.75 -8.48 1.66
N ALA A 9 10.71 -8.91 2.39
CA ALA A 9 9.36 -8.36 2.25
C ALA A 9 9.24 -6.90 2.73
N ILE A 10 9.86 -6.58 3.86
CA ILE A 10 9.67 -5.29 4.55
C ILE A 10 10.66 -4.23 4.07
N THR A 11 11.91 -4.62 3.79
CA THR A 11 13.01 -3.69 3.52
C THR A 11 12.70 -2.69 2.40
N PRO A 12 12.15 -3.09 1.23
CA PRO A 12 11.89 -2.15 0.14
C PRO A 12 10.90 -1.04 0.55
N GLY A 13 9.83 -1.40 1.26
CA GLY A 13 8.81 -0.46 1.71
C GLY A 13 9.36 0.59 2.66
N ILE A 14 10.15 0.16 3.65
CA ILE A 14 10.79 1.06 4.62
C ILE A 14 11.90 1.90 3.93
N ALA A 15 12.74 1.28 3.11
CA ALA A 15 13.86 1.95 2.45
C ALA A 15 13.37 3.07 1.53
N LEU A 16 12.33 2.82 0.72
CA LEU A 16 11.73 3.83 -0.14
C LEU A 16 11.02 4.92 0.66
N ALA A 17 10.33 4.58 1.75
CA ALA A 17 9.68 5.58 2.61
C ALA A 17 10.72 6.53 3.22
N LEU A 18 11.82 5.98 3.74
CA LEU A 18 12.93 6.78 4.25
C LEU A 18 13.59 7.61 3.16
N MET A 19 13.80 7.04 1.97
CA MET A 19 14.37 7.76 0.83
C MET A 19 13.54 9.00 0.48
N ILE A 20 12.21 8.85 0.36
CA ILE A 20 11.31 9.97 0.06
C ILE A 20 11.33 11.01 1.18
N TYR A 21 11.28 10.57 2.44
CA TYR A 21 11.34 11.46 3.60
C TYR A 21 12.63 12.30 3.64
N PHE A 22 13.77 11.71 3.31
CA PHE A 22 15.06 12.42 3.31
C PHE A 22 15.32 13.25 2.05
N TYR A 23 14.70 12.87 0.93
CA TYR A 23 14.81 13.60 -0.33
C TYR A 23 14.16 14.99 -0.23
N ASP A 24 13.09 15.11 0.55
CA ASP A 24 12.48 16.36 0.89
C ASP A 24 13.42 17.19 1.80
N ARG A 25 14.11 18.16 1.18
CA ARG A 25 15.12 18.99 1.84
C ARG A 25 14.64 20.39 2.18
N PHE A 26 13.57 20.86 1.54
CA PHE A 26 13.18 22.27 1.58
C PHE A 26 11.96 22.51 2.46
N ASP A 27 10.94 21.64 2.43
CA ASP A 27 9.76 21.74 3.29
C ASP A 27 9.39 20.39 3.90
N ARG A 28 10.20 19.94 4.87
CA ARG A 28 10.06 18.61 5.45
C ARG A 28 8.72 18.46 6.16
N GLU A 29 7.95 17.52 5.66
CA GLU A 29 6.73 17.07 6.31
C GLU A 29 6.95 16.59 7.75
N PRO A 30 6.01 16.84 8.67
CA PRO A 30 6.13 16.37 10.04
C PRO A 30 6.28 14.84 10.08
N PHE A 31 7.35 14.35 10.72
CA PHE A 31 7.63 12.91 10.79
C PHE A 31 6.43 12.08 11.26
N MET A 32 5.68 12.60 12.25
CA MET A 32 4.49 11.93 12.77
C MET A 32 3.35 11.83 11.76
N LEU A 33 3.23 12.77 10.83
CA LEU A 33 2.23 12.71 9.75
C LEU A 33 2.60 11.63 8.74
N ILE A 34 3.87 11.62 8.32
CA ILE A 34 4.41 10.63 7.40
C ILE A 34 4.29 9.21 7.96
N LEU A 35 4.69 9.02 9.23
CA LEU A 35 4.55 7.74 9.92
C LEU A 35 3.08 7.31 10.01
N LYS A 36 2.15 8.23 10.32
CA LYS A 36 0.72 7.94 10.32
C LYS A 36 0.25 7.47 8.94
N LEU A 37 0.59 8.18 7.86
CA LEU A 37 0.18 7.82 6.51
C LEU A 37 0.68 6.42 6.12
N PHE A 38 1.93 6.11 6.43
CA PHE A 38 2.49 4.77 6.21
C PHE A 38 1.75 3.69 7.02
N LEU A 39 1.55 3.90 8.32
CA LEU A 39 0.85 2.93 9.17
C LEU A 39 -0.62 2.74 8.77
N PHE A 40 -1.31 3.82 8.40
CA PHE A 40 -2.68 3.73 7.89
C PHE A 40 -2.74 3.07 6.51
N GLY A 41 -1.69 3.18 5.69
CA GLY A 41 -1.52 2.36 4.49
C GLY A 41 -1.52 0.85 4.80
N ILE A 42 -0.74 0.43 5.81
CA ILE A 42 -0.75 -0.96 6.29
C ILE A 42 -2.14 -1.36 6.82
N PHE A 43 -2.75 -0.52 7.65
CA PHE A 43 -4.05 -0.87 8.23
C PHE A 43 -5.16 -0.92 7.20
N VAL A 44 -5.13 -0.08 6.17
CA VAL A 44 -6.17 -0.05 5.14
C VAL A 44 -6.09 -1.25 4.18
N SER A 45 -4.93 -1.89 4.01
CA SER A 45 -4.86 -3.16 3.26
C SER A 45 -5.72 -4.27 3.86
N ILE A 46 -5.91 -4.31 5.17
CA ILE A 46 -6.73 -5.34 5.83
C ILE A 46 -8.19 -5.31 5.34
N PRO A 47 -8.96 -4.20 5.46
CA PRO A 47 -10.32 -4.13 4.93
C PRO A 47 -10.37 -4.27 3.41
N VAL A 48 -9.34 -3.83 2.68
CA VAL A 48 -9.27 -4.00 1.21
C VAL A 48 -9.29 -5.49 0.84
N LEU A 49 -8.51 -6.34 1.51
CA LEU A 49 -8.53 -7.79 1.28
C LEU A 49 -9.94 -8.39 1.42
N PHE A 50 -10.72 -7.94 2.42
CA PHE A 50 -12.10 -8.41 2.58
C PHE A 50 -13.00 -7.95 1.43
N VAL A 51 -12.87 -6.69 0.99
CA VAL A 51 -13.66 -6.16 -0.13
C VAL A 51 -13.30 -6.87 -1.44
N GLU A 52 -12.01 -7.09 -1.69
CA GLU A 52 -11.53 -7.81 -2.87
C GLU A 52 -12.02 -9.25 -2.91
N MET A 53 -12.01 -9.94 -1.77
CA MET A 53 -12.55 -11.29 -1.65
C MET A 53 -14.04 -11.31 -2.01
N LEU A 54 -14.82 -10.35 -1.50
CA LEU A 54 -16.25 -10.26 -1.81
C LEU A 54 -16.51 -9.95 -3.29
N LEU A 55 -15.78 -9.00 -3.87
CA LEU A 55 -15.91 -8.66 -5.29
C LEU A 55 -15.48 -9.81 -6.20
N SER A 56 -14.46 -10.57 -5.80
CA SER A 56 -13.97 -11.74 -6.55
C SER A 56 -15.03 -12.85 -6.65
N LEU A 57 -15.83 -13.07 -5.61
CA LEU A 57 -16.94 -14.03 -5.64
C LEU A 57 -18.02 -13.64 -6.66
N GLY A 58 -18.15 -12.36 -6.98
CA GLY A 58 -19.08 -11.82 -7.97
C GLY A 58 -18.58 -11.88 -9.41
N ASN A 59 -17.38 -12.41 -9.67
CA ASN A 59 -16.83 -12.46 -11.03
C ASN A 59 -17.53 -13.55 -11.86
N ILE A 60 -18.42 -13.12 -12.75
CA ILE A 60 -19.18 -13.98 -13.66
C ILE A 60 -18.55 -14.07 -15.06
N PHE A 61 -17.48 -13.32 -15.32
CA PHE A 61 -16.89 -13.22 -16.66
C PHE A 61 -15.85 -14.33 -16.89
N PRO A 62 -15.95 -15.10 -17.98
CA PRO A 62 -14.93 -16.08 -18.33
C PRO A 62 -13.76 -15.47 -19.10
N GLY A 63 -12.62 -16.16 -19.08
CA GLY A 63 -11.45 -15.84 -19.90
C GLY A 63 -10.86 -14.45 -19.64
N MET A 64 -10.47 -13.75 -20.71
CA MET A 64 -9.78 -12.45 -20.62
C MET A 64 -10.62 -11.37 -19.91
N LEU A 65 -11.95 -11.39 -20.06
CA LEU A 65 -12.83 -10.45 -19.37
C LEU A 65 -12.85 -10.66 -17.86
N GLY A 66 -12.79 -11.92 -17.40
CA GLY A 66 -12.67 -12.26 -15.98
C GLY A 66 -11.37 -11.74 -15.37
N ILE A 67 -10.26 -11.90 -16.10
CA ILE A 67 -8.93 -11.40 -15.67
C ILE A 67 -8.94 -9.86 -15.61
N ALA A 68 -9.50 -9.20 -16.62
CA ALA A 68 -9.60 -7.74 -16.63
C ALA A 68 -10.48 -7.21 -15.47
N TYR A 69 -11.59 -7.89 -15.17
CA TYR A 69 -12.43 -7.55 -14.02
C TYR A 69 -11.63 -7.64 -12.71
N THR A 70 -10.91 -8.75 -12.49
CA THR A 70 -10.10 -8.92 -11.28
C THR A 70 -8.98 -7.87 -11.19
N ALA A 71 -8.25 -7.61 -12.28
CA ALA A 71 -7.14 -6.67 -12.26
C ALA A 71 -7.57 -5.20 -12.04
N PHE A 72 -8.61 -4.74 -12.74
CA PHE A 72 -8.98 -3.33 -12.73
C PHE A 72 -10.08 -2.99 -11.73
N ILE A 73 -11.09 -3.85 -11.56
CA ILE A 73 -12.24 -3.57 -10.70
C ILE A 73 -12.01 -4.09 -9.29
N VAL A 74 -11.54 -5.34 -9.17
CA VAL A 74 -11.31 -5.94 -7.85
C VAL A 74 -10.08 -5.32 -7.21
N ALA A 75 -8.89 -5.52 -7.78
CA ALA A 75 -7.65 -5.02 -7.21
C ALA A 75 -7.50 -3.50 -7.42
N GLY A 76 -7.24 -3.06 -8.65
CA GLY A 76 -6.84 -1.67 -8.94
C GLY A 76 -7.81 -0.62 -8.39
N LEU A 77 -9.11 -0.73 -8.67
CA LEU A 77 -10.09 0.24 -8.21
C LEU A 77 -10.25 0.24 -6.68
N THR A 78 -10.32 -0.95 -6.05
CA THR A 78 -10.52 -1.05 -4.61
C THR A 78 -9.30 -0.53 -3.86
N GLU A 79 -8.11 -1.01 -4.20
CA GLU A 79 -6.87 -0.58 -3.57
C GLU A 79 -6.68 0.94 -3.67
N GLU A 80 -6.81 1.52 -4.87
CA GLU A 80 -6.61 2.95 -5.09
C GLU A 80 -7.70 3.79 -4.41
N PHE A 81 -8.94 3.31 -4.39
CA PHE A 81 -10.02 3.99 -3.67
C PHE A 81 -9.72 4.12 -2.17
N PHE A 82 -9.28 3.04 -1.54
CA PHE A 82 -8.97 3.02 -0.10
C PHE A 82 -7.68 3.78 0.23
N LYS A 83 -6.63 3.67 -0.58
CA LYS A 83 -5.41 4.50 -0.45
C LYS A 83 -5.74 5.99 -0.55
N ARG A 84 -6.53 6.38 -1.56
CA ARG A 84 -7.02 7.76 -1.71
C ARG A 84 -7.84 8.20 -0.50
N TRP A 85 -8.70 7.33 0.05
CA TRP A 85 -9.49 7.65 1.23
C TRP A 85 -8.60 7.98 2.44
N VAL A 86 -7.53 7.20 2.67
CA VAL A 86 -6.55 7.49 3.74
C VAL A 86 -5.90 8.85 3.54
N VAL A 87 -5.40 9.15 2.33
CA VAL A 87 -4.76 10.43 2.01
C VAL A 87 -5.71 11.60 2.25
N LEU A 88 -6.97 11.49 1.80
CA LEU A 88 -7.97 12.55 1.98
C LEU A 88 -8.37 12.76 3.44
N ARG A 89 -8.31 11.72 4.26
CA ARG A 89 -8.70 11.79 5.67
C ARG A 89 -7.58 12.31 6.56
N ILE A 90 -6.34 11.91 6.28
CA ILE A 90 -5.18 12.18 7.14
C ILE A 90 -4.35 13.33 6.58
N GLY A 91 -3.88 13.21 5.34
CA GLY A 91 -2.95 14.16 4.73
C GLY A 91 -3.63 15.46 4.30
N PHE A 92 -4.67 15.37 3.47
CA PHE A 92 -5.33 16.54 2.87
C PHE A 92 -5.96 17.51 3.88
N LYS A 93 -6.37 17.00 5.05
CA LYS A 93 -6.96 17.81 6.13
C LYS A 93 -5.92 18.33 7.13
N HIS A 94 -4.66 17.93 6.99
CA HIS A 94 -3.60 18.34 7.90
C HIS A 94 -3.16 19.77 7.58
N SER A 95 -2.78 20.53 8.61
CA SER A 95 -2.28 21.91 8.43
C SER A 95 -0.93 21.99 7.69
N ALA A 96 -0.26 20.85 7.52
CA ALA A 96 1.01 20.74 6.80
C ALA A 96 0.81 20.64 5.29
N PHE A 97 -0.41 20.31 4.82
CA PHE A 97 -0.73 20.30 3.40
C PHE A 97 -0.81 21.74 2.87
N ASN A 98 0.32 22.26 2.41
CA ASN A 98 0.49 23.65 1.95
C ASN A 98 0.92 23.71 0.47
N GLU A 99 1.43 22.61 -0.09
CA GLU A 99 1.90 22.49 -1.46
C GLU A 99 1.28 21.29 -2.19
N LYS A 100 1.39 21.32 -3.53
CA LYS A 100 0.91 20.19 -4.36
C LYS A 100 1.79 18.96 -4.21
N LEU A 101 3.07 19.15 -3.88
CA LEU A 101 4.05 18.08 -3.75
C LEU A 101 3.73 17.18 -2.54
N ASP A 102 3.21 17.75 -1.45
CA ASP A 102 2.79 17.06 -0.23
C ASP A 102 1.77 15.96 -0.55
N GLY A 103 0.84 16.24 -1.46
CA GLY A 103 -0.14 15.26 -1.91
C GLY A 103 0.50 14.04 -2.56
N ILE A 104 1.59 14.25 -3.31
CA ILE A 104 2.39 13.17 -3.90
C ILE A 104 3.12 12.41 -2.80
N VAL A 105 3.78 13.10 -1.88
CA VAL A 105 4.48 12.48 -0.74
C VAL A 105 3.52 11.63 0.08
N TYR A 106 2.34 12.16 0.42
CA TYR A 106 1.35 11.45 1.22
C TYR A 106 0.77 10.22 0.51
N ALA A 107 0.51 10.33 -0.80
CA ALA A 107 0.07 9.21 -1.61
C ALA A 107 1.14 8.11 -1.69
N VAL A 108 2.41 8.50 -1.90
CA VAL A 108 3.54 7.56 -1.92
C VAL A 108 3.69 6.87 -0.57
N MET A 109 3.67 7.61 0.53
CA MET A 109 3.81 7.03 1.88
C MET A 109 2.70 6.06 2.23
N THR A 110 1.46 6.42 1.91
CA THR A 110 0.29 5.53 2.09
C THR A 110 0.42 4.27 1.25
N SER A 111 0.86 4.41 -0.01
CA SER A 111 1.04 3.29 -0.94
C SER A 111 2.18 2.36 -0.54
N LEU A 112 3.29 2.90 -0.02
CA LEU A 112 4.41 2.11 0.49
C LEU A 112 4.02 1.32 1.73
N GLY A 113 3.22 1.90 2.62
CA GLY A 113 2.65 1.18 3.76
C GLY A 113 1.77 0.01 3.32
N PHE A 114 0.84 0.27 2.40
CA PHE A 114 -0.02 -0.77 1.81
C PHE A 114 0.79 -1.90 1.19
N ALA A 115 1.74 -1.55 0.30
CA ALA A 115 2.59 -2.51 -0.39
C ALA A 115 3.49 -3.32 0.57
N THR A 116 3.87 -2.75 1.71
CA THR A 116 4.66 -3.48 2.72
C THR A 116 3.88 -4.66 3.29
N LEU A 117 2.59 -4.47 3.60
CA LEU A 117 1.78 -5.58 4.10
C LEU A 117 1.53 -6.62 3.01
N GLU A 118 1.21 -6.20 1.79
CA GLU A 118 1.06 -7.11 0.66
C GLU A 118 2.33 -7.94 0.40
N ASN A 119 3.50 -7.30 0.39
CA ASN A 119 4.77 -8.02 0.20
C ASN A 119 4.97 -9.09 1.28
N VAL A 120 4.61 -8.80 2.54
CA VAL A 120 4.65 -9.80 3.61
C VAL A 120 3.68 -10.94 3.29
N MET A 121 2.45 -10.65 2.87
CA MET A 121 1.47 -11.65 2.47
C MET A 121 1.97 -12.56 1.34
N TYR A 122 2.54 -11.98 0.28
CA TYR A 122 3.05 -12.76 -0.86
C TYR A 122 4.34 -13.52 -0.52
N VAL A 123 5.35 -12.86 0.04
CA VAL A 123 6.69 -13.45 0.21
C VAL A 123 6.73 -14.41 1.40
N VAL A 124 6.11 -14.05 2.52
CA VAL A 124 6.21 -14.85 3.75
C VAL A 124 5.18 -15.96 3.78
N PHE A 125 3.92 -15.65 3.40
CA PHE A 125 2.82 -16.60 3.56
C PHE A 125 2.52 -17.39 2.29
N SER A 126 2.64 -16.79 1.10
CA SER A 126 2.35 -17.50 -0.16
C SER A 126 3.50 -18.38 -0.67
N ASN A 127 4.78 -18.00 -0.43
CA ASN A 127 5.95 -18.75 -0.92
C ASN A 127 6.52 -19.77 0.10
N SER A 128 5.85 -19.96 1.24
CA SER A 128 6.33 -20.87 2.29
C SER A 128 6.37 -22.37 1.88
N ASP A 129 5.80 -22.70 0.71
CA ASP A 129 5.78 -24.06 0.13
C ASP A 129 6.79 -24.31 -1.01
N THR A 130 7.63 -23.33 -1.37
CA THR A 130 8.65 -23.53 -2.44
C THR A 130 10.03 -23.89 -1.85
N PRO A 131 10.58 -25.10 -2.10
CA PRO A 131 11.81 -25.58 -1.49
C PRO A 131 13.12 -24.95 -2.03
N TYR A 132 13.02 -23.93 -2.88
CA TYR A 132 14.16 -23.28 -3.55
C TYR A 132 14.42 -21.84 -3.07
N ILE A 133 13.75 -21.42 -1.98
CA ILE A 133 14.01 -20.17 -1.26
C ILE A 133 14.28 -20.50 0.22
#